data_AF-A0A9X4RWP9-F1
#
_entry.id   AF-A0A9X4RWP9-F1
#
_cell.length_a   1.000
_cell.length_b   1.000
_cell.length_c   1.000
_cell.angle_alpha   90.00
_cell.angle_beta   90.00
_cell.angle_gamma   90.00
#
_symmetry.space_group_name_H-M   'P 1'
#
loop_
_entity.id
_entity.type
_entity.pdbx_description
1 polymer ?
#
loop_
_entity_poly.entity_id
_entity_poly.type
_entity_poly.pdbx_seq_one_letter_code
_entity_poly.pdbx_strand_id
1 'polypeptide(L)'
;MNDYQDVSFIHTDKFNKKGITVKQLQFLHWARRYWLAIAVLNLVMIGLGCCVLWDILPSTFALPAALLSGLFFFCDFWLLYCLIHRLFKGIALLQNKWLTTTIGMTLGAFYNTIYVLIALVSSFLLHSPWYLVYAFYHLVFAGAKHYISHDYRTNPEDPSSWRLLKRTAYFIILSALIFHIIVIFVANHDDLLQSSYTYLVYVTALATFINAGLAVSNILKLRQDNSPRQIATKSINLSSTLFSIFFLQTMMLKEFSDDPLSPHNQLMTILLGSVVFFLLAGLGIFLLIKIKKETARC
;
A
#
# COMPACT_ATOMS: atom_id res chain seq x y z
N MET A 1 -48.76 30.61 24.09
CA MET A 1 -47.77 31.33 23.26
C MET A 1 -46.40 30.80 23.68
N ASN A 2 -46.03 29.63 23.17
CA ASN A 2 -44.97 29.45 22.17
C ASN A 2 -43.68 30.21 22.55
N ASP A 3 -42.65 29.48 22.96
CA ASP A 3 -41.61 29.20 21.97
C ASP A 3 -40.93 27.84 22.19
N TYR A 4 -40.74 27.16 21.07
CA TYR A 4 -40.10 25.87 20.87
C TYR A 4 -38.75 26.19 20.19
N GLN A 5 -37.71 25.41 20.49
CA GLN A 5 -36.41 25.37 19.78
C GLN A 5 -35.44 26.52 20.16
N ASP A 6 -34.15 26.31 20.38
CA ASP A 6 -33.33 25.36 19.65
C ASP A 6 -32.21 24.73 20.50
N VAL A 7 -32.28 23.41 20.54
CA VAL A 7 -31.31 22.46 21.07
C VAL A 7 -30.13 22.44 20.10
N SER A 8 -29.06 23.21 20.36
CA SER A 8 -27.88 23.17 19.47
C SER A 8 -26.50 23.25 20.14
N PHE A 9 -26.40 23.14 21.47
CA PHE A 9 -25.10 23.17 22.16
C PHE A 9 -24.73 21.94 22.98
N ILE A 10 -25.53 20.87 22.91
CA ILE A 10 -25.27 19.62 23.66
C ILE A 10 -25.29 18.43 22.70
N HIS A 11 -24.36 18.36 21.75
CA HIS A 11 -24.02 17.05 21.16
C HIS A 11 -22.61 16.89 20.58
N THR A 12 -21.65 17.73 20.98
CA THR A 12 -20.24 17.55 20.59
C THR A 12 -19.49 16.51 21.43
N ASP A 13 -20.01 16.12 22.60
CA ASP A 13 -19.27 15.26 23.55
C ASP A 13 -19.51 13.74 23.47
N LYS A 14 -20.31 13.26 22.51
CA LYS A 14 -20.50 11.80 22.30
C LYS A 14 -19.71 11.20 21.12
N PHE A 15 -18.96 12.00 20.37
CA PHE A 15 -18.16 11.52 19.24
C PHE A 15 -16.69 11.22 19.56
N ASN A 16 -16.25 11.39 20.81
CA ASN A 16 -14.87 11.11 21.23
C ASN A 16 -14.67 9.71 21.87
N LYS A 17 -15.23 8.66 21.25
CA LYS A 17 -14.97 7.26 21.69
C LYS A 17 -14.52 6.28 20.59
N LYS A 18 -14.29 6.73 19.35
CA LYS A 18 -13.93 5.82 18.25
C LYS A 18 -12.71 6.25 17.44
N GLY A 19 -11.56 6.42 18.10
CA GLY A 19 -10.21 6.29 17.52
C GLY A 19 -9.81 7.08 16.25
N ILE A 20 -10.70 7.85 15.62
CA ILE A 20 -10.40 8.77 14.52
C ILE A 20 -9.70 9.98 15.17
N THR A 21 -8.57 10.38 14.62
CA THR A 21 -7.86 11.55 15.17
C THR A 21 -8.69 12.81 14.93
N VAL A 22 -8.63 13.77 15.87
CA VAL A 22 -9.33 15.06 15.73
C VAL A 22 -9.03 15.72 14.37
N LYS A 23 -7.77 15.63 13.91
CA LYS A 23 -7.34 16.11 12.59
C LYS A 23 -8.09 15.45 11.42
N GLN A 24 -8.29 14.13 11.45
CA GLN A 24 -9.04 13.41 10.41
C GLN A 24 -10.51 13.80 10.39
N LEU A 25 -11.13 13.97 11.56
CA LEU A 25 -12.53 14.37 11.67
C LEU A 25 -12.73 15.81 11.18
N GLN A 26 -11.85 16.72 11.61
CA GLN A 26 -11.82 18.10 11.12
C GLN A 26 -11.66 18.16 9.60
N PHE A 27 -10.74 17.37 9.04
CA PHE A 27 -10.54 17.28 7.59
C PHE A 27 -11.80 16.77 6.87
N LEU A 28 -12.46 15.73 7.38
CA LEU A 28 -13.72 15.23 6.80
C LEU A 28 -14.86 16.26 6.86
N HIS A 29 -14.95 17.02 7.97
CA HIS A 29 -15.95 18.08 8.09
C HIS A 29 -15.66 19.24 7.13
N TRP A 30 -14.38 19.62 7.01
CA TRP A 30 -13.91 20.61 6.03
C TRP A 30 -14.23 20.14 4.61
N ALA A 31 -13.84 18.92 4.23
CA ALA A 31 -14.10 18.36 2.91
C ALA A 31 -15.59 18.25 2.61
N ARG A 32 -16.42 17.89 3.59
CA ARG A 32 -17.89 17.89 3.44
C ARG A 32 -18.44 19.28 3.17
N ARG A 33 -17.89 20.32 3.81
CA ARG A 33 -18.28 21.72 3.60
C ARG A 33 -17.90 22.22 2.20
N TYR A 34 -16.80 21.72 1.64
CA TYR A 34 -16.27 22.13 0.34
C TYR A 34 -16.39 21.07 -0.77
N TRP A 35 -17.26 20.07 -0.61
CA TRP A 35 -17.38 18.96 -1.57
C TRP A 35 -17.63 19.48 -2.99
N LEU A 36 -18.60 20.37 -3.19
CA LEU A 36 -18.90 20.90 -4.53
C LEU A 36 -17.67 21.54 -5.18
N ALA A 37 -16.87 22.29 -4.42
CA ALA A 37 -15.63 22.89 -4.93
C ALA A 37 -14.60 21.83 -5.30
N ILE A 38 -14.43 20.79 -4.48
CA ILE A 38 -13.54 19.65 -4.78
C ILE A 38 -13.99 18.93 -6.05
N ALA A 39 -15.30 18.70 -6.22
CA ALA A 39 -15.86 18.03 -7.39
C ALA A 39 -15.67 18.86 -8.67
N VAL A 40 -15.93 20.17 -8.62
CA VAL A 40 -15.70 21.08 -9.74
C VAL A 40 -14.22 21.12 -10.11
N LEU A 41 -13.33 21.19 -9.14
CA LEU A 41 -11.88 21.22 -9.35
C LEU A 41 -11.36 19.94 -10.00
N ASN A 42 -11.86 18.78 -9.58
CA ASN A 42 -11.55 17.51 -10.22
C ASN A 42 -12.08 17.42 -11.65
N LEU A 43 -13.26 17.96 -11.92
CA LEU A 43 -13.82 18.03 -13.27
C LEU A 43 -12.99 18.95 -14.17
N VAL A 44 -12.56 20.11 -13.65
CA VAL A 44 -11.63 21.02 -14.35
C VAL A 44 -10.30 20.31 -14.64
N MET A 45 -9.77 19.54 -13.69
CA MET A 45 -8.51 18.81 -13.88
C MET A 45 -8.61 17.70 -14.92
N ILE A 46 -9.72 16.96 -14.95
CA ILE A 46 -10.03 15.99 -16.01
C ILE A 46 -10.09 16.71 -17.36
N GLY A 47 -10.80 17.85 -17.44
CA GLY A 47 -10.90 18.65 -18.65
C GLY A 47 -9.52 19.14 -19.15
N LEU A 48 -8.69 19.68 -18.25
CA LEU A 48 -7.32 20.09 -18.58
C LEU A 48 -6.46 18.91 -19.05
N GLY A 49 -6.58 17.75 -18.41
CA GLY A 49 -5.91 16.52 -18.85
C GLY A 49 -6.34 16.10 -20.25
N CYS A 50 -7.63 16.11 -20.55
CA CYS A 50 -8.14 15.84 -21.90
C CYS A 50 -7.62 16.86 -22.93
N CYS A 51 -7.56 18.14 -22.59
CA CYS A 51 -7.03 19.17 -23.49
C CYS A 51 -5.54 18.99 -23.80
N VAL A 52 -4.75 18.49 -22.85
CA VAL A 52 -3.34 18.14 -23.10
C VAL A 52 -3.24 16.90 -23.99
N LEU A 53 -4.06 15.87 -23.75
CA LEU A 53 -4.06 14.63 -24.53
C LEU A 53 -4.52 14.81 -25.99
N TRP A 54 -5.36 15.82 -26.26
CA TRP A 54 -5.86 16.13 -27.61
C TRP A 54 -5.05 17.21 -28.34
N ASP A 55 -3.86 17.55 -27.86
CA ASP A 55 -2.99 18.61 -28.40
C ASP A 55 -3.68 19.99 -28.53
N ILE A 56 -4.73 20.22 -27.72
CA ILE A 56 -5.43 21.53 -27.67
C ILE A 56 -4.56 22.55 -26.91
N LEU A 57 -3.85 22.09 -25.88
CA LEU A 57 -2.90 22.89 -25.11
C LEU A 57 -1.46 22.58 -25.53
N PRO A 58 -0.58 23.60 -25.64
CA PRO A 58 0.84 23.38 -25.93
C PRO A 58 1.51 22.47 -24.89
N SER A 59 2.48 21.66 -25.33
CA SER A 59 3.24 20.71 -24.48
C SER A 59 3.96 21.37 -23.30
N THR A 60 4.22 22.69 -23.35
CA THR A 60 4.76 23.46 -22.22
C THR A 60 3.84 23.47 -21.00
N PHE A 61 2.53 23.27 -21.18
CA PHE A 61 1.55 23.20 -20.09
C PHE A 61 1.41 21.80 -19.48
N ALA A 62 1.98 20.76 -20.10
CA ALA A 62 1.87 19.38 -19.63
C ALA A 62 2.53 19.20 -18.25
N LEU A 63 3.75 19.73 -18.05
CA LEU A 63 4.46 19.61 -16.79
C LEU A 63 3.76 20.36 -15.63
N PRO A 64 3.37 21.65 -15.78
CA PRO A 64 2.58 22.33 -14.76
C PRO A 64 1.25 21.64 -14.46
N ALA A 65 0.53 21.16 -15.48
CA ALA A 65 -0.73 20.44 -15.31
C ALA A 65 -0.53 19.11 -14.55
N ALA A 66 0.53 18.38 -14.83
CA ALA A 66 0.90 17.15 -14.13
C ALA A 66 1.31 17.40 -12.67
N LEU A 67 2.04 18.49 -12.39
CA LEU A 67 2.41 18.87 -11.02
C LEU A 67 1.17 19.28 -10.22
N LEU A 68 0.27 20.05 -10.83
CA LEU A 68 -0.97 20.49 -10.22
C LEU A 68 -1.91 19.31 -9.93
N SER A 69 -2.08 18.40 -10.89
CA SER A 69 -2.89 17.19 -10.70
C SER A 69 -2.28 16.28 -9.64
N GLY A 70 -0.95 16.17 -9.56
CA GLY A 70 -0.24 15.46 -8.49
C GLY A 70 -0.55 16.03 -7.10
N LEU A 71 -0.59 17.35 -6.93
CA LEU A 71 -0.98 18.00 -5.67
C LEU A 71 -2.42 17.68 -5.27
N PHE A 72 -3.36 17.75 -6.21
CA PHE A 72 -4.77 17.43 -5.95
C PHE A 72 -4.98 15.95 -5.64
N PHE A 73 -4.24 15.08 -6.32
CA PHE A 73 -4.24 13.66 -6.04
C PHE A 73 -3.93 13.37 -4.56
N PHE A 74 -2.96 14.06 -3.93
CA PHE A 74 -2.68 13.85 -2.50
C PHE A 74 -3.85 14.27 -1.60
N CYS A 75 -4.56 15.34 -1.94
CA CYS A 75 -5.75 15.78 -1.22
C CYS A 75 -6.89 14.77 -1.33
N ASP A 76 -7.19 14.32 -2.55
CA ASP A 76 -8.24 13.33 -2.81
C ASP A 76 -7.91 11.97 -2.20
N PHE A 77 -6.64 11.58 -2.29
CA PHE A 77 -6.12 10.38 -1.65
C PHE A 77 -6.29 10.44 -0.13
N TRP A 78 -5.93 11.57 0.49
CA TRP A 78 -6.11 11.77 1.93
C TRP A 78 -7.58 11.74 2.34
N LEU A 79 -8.47 12.31 1.51
CA LEU A 79 -9.92 12.25 1.69
C LEU A 79 -10.44 10.82 1.63
N LEU A 80 -10.08 10.08 0.57
CA LEU A 80 -10.48 8.69 0.39
C LEU A 80 -9.97 7.82 1.54
N TYR A 81 -8.71 8.01 1.96
CA TYR A 81 -8.14 7.37 3.14
C TYR A 81 -8.96 7.66 4.40
N CYS A 82 -9.32 8.92 4.66
CA CYS A 82 -10.14 9.28 5.82
C CYS A 82 -11.53 8.64 5.78
N LEU A 83 -12.16 8.58 4.60
CA LEU A 83 -13.46 7.94 4.39
C LEU A 83 -13.40 6.44 4.63
N ILE A 84 -12.45 5.74 3.98
CA ILE A 84 -12.23 4.30 4.17
C ILE A 84 -11.94 4.01 5.65
N HIS A 85 -11.05 4.78 6.27
CA HIS A 85 -10.71 4.58 7.68
C HIS A 85 -11.92 4.76 8.61
N ARG A 86 -12.79 5.72 8.29
CA ARG A 86 -14.05 5.95 9.02
C ARG A 86 -15.03 4.79 8.82
N LEU A 87 -15.20 4.30 7.59
CA LEU A 87 -16.08 3.17 7.27
C LEU A 87 -15.63 1.91 8.00
N PHE A 88 -14.34 1.57 7.94
CA PHE A 88 -13.76 0.42 8.63
C PHE A 88 -13.97 0.50 10.15
N LYS A 89 -13.85 1.69 10.75
CA LYS A 89 -14.11 1.89 12.18
C LYS A 89 -15.59 1.86 12.56
N GLY A 90 -16.49 2.07 11.61
CA GLY A 90 -17.93 1.94 11.83
C GLY A 90 -18.36 0.49 12.11
N ILE A 91 -17.63 -0.49 11.56
CA ILE A 91 -17.98 -1.91 11.60
C ILE A 91 -17.37 -2.54 12.85
N ALA A 92 -18.22 -3.02 13.77
CA ALA A 92 -17.79 -3.62 15.05
C ALA A 92 -16.84 -4.83 14.86
N LEU A 93 -17.11 -5.66 13.84
CA LEU A 93 -16.26 -6.82 13.50
C LEU A 93 -14.81 -6.42 13.17
N LEU A 94 -14.61 -5.28 12.51
CA LEU A 94 -13.28 -4.78 12.09
C LEU A 94 -12.52 -4.06 13.22
N GLN A 95 -13.15 -3.89 14.38
CA GLN A 95 -12.47 -3.33 15.57
C GLN A 95 -11.67 -4.40 16.32
N ASN A 96 -12.04 -5.67 16.20
CA ASN A 96 -11.29 -6.77 16.79
C ASN A 96 -9.98 -6.98 16.01
N LYS A 97 -8.85 -6.60 16.63
CA LYS A 97 -7.51 -6.70 16.03
C LYS A 97 -7.13 -8.13 15.70
N TRP A 98 -7.50 -9.11 16.54
CA TRP A 98 -7.21 -10.52 16.29
C TRP A 98 -7.92 -11.00 15.03
N LEU A 99 -9.23 -10.73 14.93
CA LEU A 99 -10.05 -11.14 13.79
C LEU A 99 -9.60 -10.45 12.50
N THR A 100 -9.44 -9.12 12.54
CA THR A 100 -9.05 -8.31 11.37
C THR A 100 -7.67 -8.72 10.86
N THR A 101 -6.72 -8.99 11.77
CA THR A 101 -5.38 -9.45 11.36
C THR A 101 -5.44 -10.86 10.78
N THR A 102 -6.16 -11.78 11.41
CA THR A 102 -6.27 -13.16 10.93
C THR A 102 -6.91 -13.21 9.55
N ILE A 103 -8.03 -12.52 9.34
CA ILE A 103 -8.70 -12.44 8.03
C ILE A 103 -7.77 -11.77 7.00
N GLY A 104 -7.19 -10.62 7.33
CA GLY A 104 -6.33 -9.89 6.40
C GLY A 104 -5.08 -10.67 5.99
N MET A 105 -4.44 -11.38 6.93
CA MET A 105 -3.29 -12.25 6.63
C MET A 105 -3.71 -13.48 5.83
N THR A 106 -4.86 -14.09 6.13
CA THR A 106 -5.38 -15.25 5.39
C THR A 106 -5.71 -14.88 3.93
N LEU A 107 -6.48 -13.81 3.73
CA LEU A 107 -6.81 -13.31 2.40
C LEU A 107 -5.56 -12.88 1.64
N GLY A 108 -4.64 -12.20 2.32
CA GLY A 108 -3.37 -11.80 1.72
C GLY A 108 -2.48 -13.00 1.35
N ALA A 109 -2.52 -14.10 2.11
CA ALA A 109 -1.82 -15.33 1.76
C ALA A 109 -2.46 -15.99 0.54
N PHE A 110 -3.79 -16.13 0.55
CA PHE A 110 -4.57 -16.69 -0.56
C PHE A 110 -4.34 -15.94 -1.88
N TYR A 111 -4.41 -14.61 -1.84
CA TYR A 111 -4.12 -13.74 -2.98
C TYR A 111 -2.72 -14.00 -3.54
N ASN A 112 -1.69 -14.03 -2.70
CA ASN A 112 -0.33 -14.32 -3.15
C ASN A 112 -0.20 -15.73 -3.74
N THR A 113 -0.87 -16.74 -3.17
CA THR A 113 -0.87 -18.10 -3.72
C THR A 113 -1.46 -18.14 -5.13
N ILE A 114 -2.52 -17.38 -5.40
CA ILE A 114 -3.07 -17.26 -6.76
C ILE A 114 -2.01 -16.70 -7.72
N TYR A 115 -1.29 -15.65 -7.33
CA TYR A 115 -0.19 -15.12 -8.17
C TYR A 115 0.90 -16.15 -8.41
N VAL A 116 1.28 -16.93 -7.39
CA VAL A 116 2.27 -18.02 -7.55
C VAL A 116 1.79 -19.01 -8.60
N LEU A 117 0.54 -19.48 -8.51
CA LEU A 117 0.00 -20.47 -9.44
C LEU A 117 -0.04 -19.92 -10.88
N ILE A 118 -0.57 -18.71 -11.07
CA ILE A 118 -0.63 -18.07 -12.38
C ILE A 118 0.79 -17.88 -12.93
N ALA A 119 1.71 -17.36 -12.13
CA ALA A 119 3.07 -17.08 -12.57
C ALA A 119 3.87 -18.36 -12.89
N LEU A 120 3.69 -19.46 -12.14
CA LEU A 120 4.32 -20.74 -12.49
C LEU A 120 3.78 -21.29 -13.80
N VAL A 121 2.46 -21.22 -14.03
CA VAL A 121 1.84 -21.60 -15.31
C VAL A 121 2.37 -20.72 -16.44
N SER A 122 2.41 -19.40 -16.26
CA SER A 122 2.96 -18.45 -17.24
C SER A 122 4.44 -18.71 -17.51
N SER A 123 5.24 -19.03 -16.49
CA SER A 123 6.66 -19.36 -16.66
C SER A 123 6.85 -20.59 -17.54
N PHE A 124 6.02 -21.62 -17.34
CA PHE A 124 6.06 -22.84 -18.15
C PHE A 124 5.59 -22.59 -19.59
N LEU A 125 4.46 -21.90 -19.77
CA LEU A 125 3.87 -21.65 -21.09
C LEU A 125 4.68 -20.67 -21.93
N LEU A 126 5.26 -19.64 -21.31
CA LEU A 126 5.96 -18.55 -21.99
C LEU A 126 7.49 -18.72 -21.95
N HIS A 127 8.00 -19.80 -21.34
CA HIS A 127 9.43 -20.07 -21.17
C HIS A 127 10.25 -18.88 -20.64
N SER A 128 9.62 -18.03 -19.81
CA SER A 128 10.23 -16.80 -19.34
C SER A 128 10.65 -16.91 -17.87
N PRO A 129 11.96 -16.71 -17.56
CA PRO A 129 12.47 -16.71 -16.18
C PRO A 129 11.84 -15.62 -15.30
N TRP A 130 11.34 -14.54 -15.90
CA TRP A 130 10.68 -13.46 -15.17
C TRP A 130 9.55 -13.97 -14.29
N TYR A 131 8.64 -14.77 -14.86
CA TYR A 131 7.48 -15.27 -14.14
C TYR A 131 7.88 -16.23 -13.02
N LEU A 132 9.02 -16.92 -13.15
CA LEU A 132 9.56 -17.75 -12.08
C LEU A 132 10.05 -16.91 -10.89
N VAL A 133 10.82 -15.84 -11.16
CA VAL A 133 11.27 -14.91 -10.12
C VAL A 133 10.08 -14.24 -9.43
N TYR A 134 9.08 -13.81 -10.22
CA TYR A 134 7.84 -13.24 -9.73
C TYR A 134 7.05 -14.23 -8.85
N ALA A 135 6.98 -15.51 -9.24
CA ALA A 135 6.36 -16.56 -8.43
C ALA A 135 7.10 -16.73 -7.09
N PHE A 136 8.43 -16.82 -7.08
CA PHE A 136 9.20 -16.96 -5.84
C PHE A 136 9.01 -15.77 -4.90
N TYR A 137 8.93 -14.56 -5.45
CA TYR A 137 8.65 -13.36 -4.66
C TYR A 137 7.29 -13.48 -3.95
N HIS A 138 6.22 -13.77 -4.68
CA HIS A 138 4.89 -13.93 -4.09
C HIS A 138 4.78 -15.13 -3.15
N LEU A 139 5.55 -16.20 -3.39
CA LEU A 139 5.62 -17.35 -2.49
C LEU A 139 6.15 -16.97 -1.11
N VAL A 140 7.17 -16.10 -1.05
CA VAL A 140 7.70 -15.58 0.22
C VAL A 140 6.62 -14.82 1.00
N PHE A 141 5.83 -13.97 0.33
CA PHE A 141 4.72 -13.27 0.99
C PHE A 141 3.57 -14.19 1.39
N ALA A 142 3.23 -15.18 0.55
CA ALA A 142 2.24 -16.19 0.88
C ALA A 142 2.64 -16.95 2.14
N GLY A 143 3.89 -17.44 2.19
CA GLY A 143 4.46 -18.16 3.33
C GLY A 143 4.50 -17.30 4.60
N ALA A 144 4.95 -16.05 4.50
CA ALA A 144 5.02 -15.13 5.63
C ALA A 144 3.63 -14.83 6.21
N LYS A 145 2.65 -14.50 5.35
CA LYS A 145 1.28 -14.18 5.77
C LYS A 145 0.55 -15.41 6.31
N HIS A 146 0.75 -16.57 5.69
CA HIS A 146 0.21 -17.84 6.20
C HIS A 146 0.80 -18.16 7.58
N TYR A 147 2.11 -18.03 7.75
CA TYR A 147 2.78 -18.29 9.03
C TYR A 147 2.29 -17.36 10.15
N ILE A 148 2.15 -16.06 9.86
CA ILE A 148 1.56 -15.10 10.80
C ILE A 148 0.12 -15.48 11.13
N SER A 149 -0.71 -15.76 10.13
CA SER A 149 -2.11 -16.15 10.35
C SER A 149 -2.23 -17.43 11.18
N HIS A 150 -1.35 -18.40 10.96
CA HIS A 150 -1.32 -19.64 11.71
C HIS A 150 -0.96 -19.38 13.17
N ASP A 151 0.11 -18.61 13.44
CA ASP A 151 0.52 -18.25 14.81
C ASP A 151 -0.59 -17.54 15.60
N TYR A 152 -1.33 -16.62 14.95
CA TYR A 152 -2.49 -15.96 15.57
C TYR A 152 -3.59 -16.93 16.00
N ARG A 153 -3.77 -18.05 15.29
CA ARG A 153 -4.81 -19.05 15.57
C ARG A 153 -4.36 -20.09 16.59
N THR A 154 -3.10 -20.52 16.54
CA THR A 154 -2.58 -21.59 17.41
C THR A 154 -2.06 -21.09 18.75
N ASN A 155 -1.56 -19.86 18.82
CA ASN A 155 -0.96 -19.29 20.02
C ASN A 155 -1.70 -18.00 20.45
N PRO A 156 -3.02 -18.03 20.71
CA PRO A 156 -3.77 -16.81 21.03
C PRO A 156 -3.26 -16.11 22.30
N GLU A 157 -2.73 -16.88 23.27
CA GLU A 157 -2.29 -16.39 24.58
C GLU A 157 -0.84 -15.85 24.62
N ASP A 158 -0.04 -16.06 23.57
CA ASP A 158 1.33 -15.51 23.47
C ASP A 158 1.40 -14.37 22.42
N PRO A 159 0.92 -13.16 22.74
CA PRO A 159 1.04 -12.00 21.85
C PRO A 159 2.50 -11.54 21.69
N SER A 160 3.42 -12.02 22.54
CA SER A 160 4.85 -11.68 22.62
C SER A 160 5.76 -12.66 21.88
N SER A 161 5.27 -13.33 20.84
CA SER A 161 6.08 -14.26 20.05
C SER A 161 7.23 -13.56 19.30
N TRP A 162 8.38 -13.42 19.96
CA TRP A 162 9.63 -12.94 19.36
C TRP A 162 10.13 -13.87 18.25
N ARG A 163 9.79 -15.17 18.34
CA ARG A 163 10.05 -16.16 17.30
C ARG A 163 9.29 -15.83 16.00
N LEU A 164 8.02 -15.43 16.10
CA LEU A 164 7.25 -14.95 14.96
C LEU A 164 7.92 -13.75 14.31
N LEU A 165 8.26 -12.73 15.12
CA LEU A 165 8.90 -11.52 14.63
C LEU A 165 10.23 -11.81 13.94
N LYS A 166 11.04 -12.72 14.50
CA LYS A 166 12.31 -13.15 13.91
C LYS A 166 12.13 -13.82 12.55
N ARG A 167 11.16 -14.73 12.43
CA ARG A 167 10.84 -15.39 11.15
C ARG A 167 10.32 -14.39 10.12
N THR A 168 9.46 -13.44 10.52
CA THR A 168 9.00 -12.37 9.64
C THR A 168 10.17 -11.50 9.15
N ALA A 169 11.15 -11.20 10.00
CA ALA A 169 12.35 -10.48 9.57
C ALA A 169 13.12 -11.25 8.48
N TYR A 170 13.28 -12.57 8.64
CA TYR A 170 13.91 -13.39 7.59
C TYR A 170 13.11 -13.41 6.29
N PHE A 171 11.79 -13.52 6.34
CA PHE A 171 10.96 -13.41 5.13
C PHE A 171 11.12 -12.05 4.44
N ILE A 172 11.20 -10.95 5.20
CA ILE A 172 11.40 -9.61 4.64
C ILE A 172 12.79 -9.50 4.00
N ILE A 173 13.85 -9.97 4.66
CA ILE A 173 15.21 -9.97 4.09
C ILE A 173 15.27 -10.81 2.82
N LEU A 174 14.69 -12.01 2.84
CA LEU A 174 14.60 -12.87 1.65
C LEU A 174 13.82 -12.16 0.53
N SER A 175 12.71 -11.50 0.85
CA SER A 175 11.95 -10.73 -0.14
C SER A 175 12.76 -9.56 -0.72
N ALA A 176 13.62 -8.92 0.07
CA ALA A 176 14.51 -7.86 -0.42
C ALA A 176 15.52 -8.39 -1.43
N LEU A 177 16.10 -9.56 -1.18
CA LEU A 177 17.05 -10.20 -2.11
C LEU A 177 16.37 -10.59 -3.42
N ILE A 178 15.20 -11.23 -3.36
CA ILE A 178 14.43 -11.57 -4.57
C ILE A 178 13.97 -10.31 -5.29
N PHE A 179 13.56 -9.28 -4.56
CA PHE A 179 13.17 -7.99 -5.13
C PHE A 179 14.34 -7.31 -5.86
N HIS A 180 15.57 -7.43 -5.36
CA HIS A 180 16.74 -6.91 -6.07
C HIS A 180 16.91 -7.58 -7.44
N ILE A 181 16.69 -8.90 -7.51
CA ILE A 181 16.69 -9.64 -8.78
C ILE A 181 15.58 -9.10 -9.70
N ILE A 182 14.37 -8.86 -9.16
CA ILE A 182 13.26 -8.25 -9.91
C ILE A 182 13.67 -6.89 -10.49
N VAL A 183 14.33 -6.02 -9.72
CA VAL A 183 14.77 -4.71 -10.20
C VAL A 183 15.74 -4.85 -11.37
N ILE A 184 16.67 -5.82 -11.32
CA ILE A 184 17.60 -6.10 -12.42
C ILE A 184 16.84 -6.55 -13.68
N PHE A 185 15.91 -7.51 -13.54
CA PHE A 185 15.09 -7.99 -14.66
C PHE A 185 14.29 -6.86 -15.33
N VAL A 186 13.61 -6.03 -14.53
CA VAL A 186 12.81 -4.92 -15.07
C VAL A 186 13.72 -3.84 -15.68
N ALA A 187 14.86 -3.54 -15.06
CA ALA A 187 15.81 -2.56 -15.59
C ALA A 187 16.46 -3.01 -16.91
N ASN A 188 16.55 -4.32 -17.15
CA ASN A 188 17.04 -4.88 -18.41
C ASN A 188 15.92 -5.17 -19.42
N HIS A 189 14.66 -4.85 -19.09
CA HIS A 189 13.48 -5.09 -19.93
C HIS A 189 13.20 -6.58 -20.23
N ASP A 190 13.74 -7.48 -19.42
CA ASP A 190 13.58 -8.94 -19.52
C ASP A 190 12.28 -9.44 -18.87
N ASP A 191 11.50 -8.54 -18.29
CA ASP A 191 10.31 -8.85 -17.50
C ASP A 191 9.08 -9.19 -18.36
N LEU A 192 9.12 -8.93 -19.68
CA LEU A 192 8.04 -9.20 -20.64
C LEU A 192 6.64 -8.74 -20.19
N LEU A 193 6.53 -7.89 -19.16
CA LEU A 193 5.26 -7.33 -18.72
C LEU A 193 4.75 -6.49 -19.88
N GLN A 194 3.63 -6.88 -20.46
CA GLN A 194 2.82 -6.03 -21.30
C GLN A 194 1.43 -6.06 -20.69
N SER A 195 0.91 -4.89 -20.33
CA SER A 195 -0.49 -4.83 -19.92
C SER A 195 -1.32 -4.90 -21.20
N SER A 196 -1.94 -6.04 -21.49
CA SER A 196 -2.89 -6.14 -22.60
C SER A 196 -4.14 -5.26 -22.37
N TYR A 197 -4.30 -4.70 -21.16
CA TYR A 197 -5.47 -3.93 -20.78
C TYR A 197 -5.11 -2.73 -19.88
N THR A 198 -5.26 -1.51 -20.40
CA THR A 198 -5.01 -0.25 -19.68
C THR A 198 -5.78 -0.15 -18.35
N TYR A 199 -7.00 -0.71 -18.26
CA TYR A 199 -7.80 -0.65 -17.04
C TYR A 199 -7.15 -1.36 -15.84
N LEU A 200 -6.29 -2.36 -16.07
CA LEU A 200 -5.58 -3.06 -15.00
C LEU A 200 -4.57 -2.15 -14.32
N VAL A 201 -4.00 -1.17 -15.04
CA VAL A 201 -3.10 -0.17 -14.45
C VAL A 201 -3.87 0.71 -13.46
N TYR A 202 -5.07 1.16 -13.82
CA TYR A 202 -5.91 1.98 -12.93
C TYR A 202 -6.40 1.22 -11.69
N VAL A 203 -6.81 -0.03 -11.84
CA VAL A 203 -7.24 -0.87 -10.69
C VAL A 203 -6.05 -1.13 -9.76
N THR A 204 -4.89 -1.47 -10.33
CA THR A 204 -3.64 -1.66 -9.57
C THR A 204 -3.23 -0.38 -8.85
N ALA A 205 -3.38 0.78 -9.49
CA ALA A 205 -3.08 2.08 -8.91
C ALA A 205 -3.93 2.34 -7.66
N LEU A 206 -5.26 2.20 -7.79
CA LEU A 206 -6.19 2.39 -6.68
C LEU A 206 -5.87 1.49 -5.50
N ALA A 207 -5.69 0.19 -5.76
CA ALA A 207 -5.36 -0.79 -4.72
C ALA A 207 -4.02 -0.46 -4.03
N THR A 208 -3.00 -0.11 -4.82
CA THR A 208 -1.66 0.22 -4.33
C THR A 208 -1.67 1.45 -3.43
N PHE A 209 -2.33 2.52 -3.86
CA PHE A 209 -2.43 3.74 -3.06
C PHE A 209 -3.21 3.50 -1.76
N ILE A 210 -4.35 2.82 -1.80
CA ILE A 210 -5.10 2.47 -0.57
C ILE A 210 -4.21 1.72 0.41
N ASN A 211 -3.49 0.70 -0.07
CA ASN A 211 -2.58 -0.09 0.75
C ASN A 211 -1.41 0.75 1.28
N ALA A 212 -0.85 1.67 0.48
CA ALA A 212 0.19 2.61 0.88
C ALA A 212 -0.25 3.50 2.04
N GLY A 213 -1.44 4.10 1.94
CA GLY A 213 -1.99 4.94 3.02
C GLY A 213 -2.21 4.15 4.31
N LEU A 214 -2.72 2.92 4.20
CA LEU A 214 -2.90 2.03 5.35
C LEU A 214 -1.54 1.63 5.97
N ALA A 215 -0.56 1.26 5.16
CA ALA A 215 0.77 0.86 5.61
C ALA A 215 1.51 2.00 6.33
N VAL A 216 1.52 3.21 5.74
CA VAL A 216 2.11 4.41 6.35
C VAL A 216 1.43 4.72 7.68
N SER A 217 0.10 4.77 7.72
CA SER A 217 -0.66 4.99 8.97
C SER A 217 -0.31 3.95 10.04
N ASN A 218 -0.16 2.69 9.64
CA ASN A 218 0.13 1.60 10.58
C ASN A 218 1.53 1.71 11.21
N ILE A 219 2.51 2.20 10.44
CA ILE A 219 3.87 2.48 10.90
C ILE A 219 3.94 3.74 11.76
N LEU A 220 3.29 4.82 11.35
CA LEU A 220 3.23 6.05 12.16
C LEU A 220 2.55 5.81 13.51
N LYS A 221 1.62 4.85 13.58
CA LYS A 221 0.98 4.39 14.81
C LYS A 221 1.73 3.24 15.49
N LEU A 222 2.95 2.92 15.04
CA LEU A 222 3.78 1.90 15.67
C LEU A 222 4.43 2.47 16.93
N ARG A 223 3.75 2.34 18.06
CA ARG A 223 4.24 2.67 19.41
C ARG A 223 5.15 1.58 19.96
N GLN A 224 5.95 1.96 20.97
CA GLN A 224 6.88 1.10 21.69
C GLN A 224 6.17 -0.11 22.33
N ASP A 225 4.94 0.08 22.82
CA ASP A 225 4.14 -0.97 23.50
C ASP A 225 3.42 -1.95 22.55
N ASN A 226 3.64 -1.86 21.23
CA ASN A 226 3.03 -2.83 20.33
C ASN A 226 3.65 -4.21 20.53
N SER A 227 2.78 -5.22 20.56
CA SER A 227 3.24 -6.60 20.66
C SER A 227 4.09 -6.98 19.43
N PRO A 228 5.12 -7.84 19.60
CA PRO A 228 5.94 -8.40 18.52
C PRO A 228 5.12 -8.86 17.32
N ARG A 229 3.97 -9.49 17.60
CA ARG A 229 3.03 -9.96 16.59
C ARG A 229 2.43 -8.82 15.75
N GLN A 230 2.03 -7.70 16.36
CA GLN A 230 1.53 -6.53 15.63
C GLN A 230 2.64 -5.87 14.79
N ILE A 231 3.87 -5.86 15.29
CA ILE A 231 5.02 -5.35 14.53
C ILE A 231 5.23 -6.22 13.28
N ALA A 232 5.25 -7.55 13.43
CA ALA A 232 5.40 -8.49 12.32
C ALA A 232 4.35 -8.27 11.22
N THR A 233 3.06 -8.22 11.59
CA THR A 233 1.95 -7.97 10.67
C THR A 233 2.10 -6.66 9.90
N LYS A 234 2.45 -5.57 10.60
CA LYS A 234 2.58 -4.26 9.97
C LYS A 234 3.79 -4.20 9.04
N SER A 235 4.91 -4.81 9.43
CA SER A 235 6.13 -4.87 8.62
C SER A 235 5.96 -5.69 7.35
N ILE A 236 5.30 -6.86 7.41
CA ILE A 236 5.07 -7.66 6.20
C ILE A 236 4.10 -6.97 5.24
N ASN A 237 3.08 -6.27 5.76
CA ASN A 237 2.15 -5.50 4.95
C ASN A 237 2.85 -4.31 4.28
N LEU A 238 3.68 -3.56 5.02
CA LEU A 238 4.50 -2.51 4.40
C LEU A 238 5.35 -3.07 3.26
N SER A 239 6.02 -4.20 3.50
CA SER A 239 6.91 -4.82 2.52
C SER A 239 6.16 -5.18 1.24
N SER A 240 4.97 -5.79 1.38
CA SER A 240 4.09 -6.12 0.25
C SER A 240 3.66 -4.86 -0.51
N THR A 241 3.39 -3.77 0.20
CA THR A 241 2.96 -2.50 -0.39
C THR A 241 4.07 -1.75 -1.11
N LEU A 242 5.30 -1.76 -0.59
CA LEU A 242 6.45 -1.17 -1.26
C LEU A 242 6.69 -1.82 -2.64
N PHE A 243 6.52 -3.13 -2.72
CA PHE A 243 6.54 -3.83 -4.00
C PHE A 243 5.39 -3.46 -4.92
N SER A 244 4.16 -3.36 -4.41
CA SER A 244 3.03 -2.89 -5.23
C SER A 244 3.29 -1.50 -5.82
N ILE A 245 3.96 -0.60 -5.09
CA ILE A 245 4.35 0.72 -5.61
C ILE A 245 5.37 0.58 -6.75
N PHE A 246 6.40 -0.24 -6.58
CA PHE A 246 7.37 -0.51 -7.64
C PHE A 246 6.70 -1.13 -8.88
N PHE A 247 5.89 -2.17 -8.67
CA PHE A 247 5.16 -2.85 -9.73
C PHE A 247 4.21 -1.89 -10.48
N LEU A 248 3.53 -1.00 -9.76
CA LEU A 248 2.68 0.02 -10.36
C LEU A 248 3.50 0.97 -11.24
N GLN A 249 4.67 1.43 -10.79
CA GLN A 249 5.56 2.25 -11.63
C GLN A 249 5.92 1.49 -12.91
N THR A 250 6.34 0.23 -12.79
CA THR A 250 6.69 -0.60 -13.95
C THR A 250 5.52 -0.73 -14.93
N MET A 251 4.29 -0.96 -14.45
CA MET A 251 3.10 -0.99 -15.31
C MET A 251 2.85 0.36 -15.99
N MET A 252 2.97 1.47 -15.26
CA MET A 252 2.75 2.81 -15.82
C MET A 252 3.78 3.17 -16.88
N LEU A 253 5.07 2.89 -16.65
CA LEU A 253 6.13 3.14 -17.63
C LEU A 253 5.93 2.31 -18.90
N LYS A 254 5.39 1.10 -18.78
CA LYS A 254 5.15 0.24 -19.95
C LYS A 254 3.90 0.60 -20.73
N GLU A 255 2.87 1.08 -20.05
CA GLU A 255 1.59 1.44 -20.66
C GLU A 255 1.61 2.84 -21.27
N PHE A 256 2.22 3.81 -20.59
CA PHE A 256 2.06 5.24 -20.90
C PHE A 256 3.35 5.93 -21.38
N SER A 257 4.48 5.22 -21.49
CA SER A 257 5.69 5.80 -22.06
C SER A 257 5.72 5.63 -23.57
N ASP A 258 6.08 6.70 -24.29
CA ASP A 258 6.28 6.66 -25.74
C ASP A 258 7.38 5.66 -26.15
N ASP A 259 8.47 5.62 -25.37
CA ASP A 259 9.54 4.61 -25.49
C ASP A 259 9.75 3.86 -24.17
N PRO A 260 9.11 2.68 -24.01
CA PRO A 260 9.27 1.83 -22.82
C PRO A 260 10.71 1.38 -22.57
N LEU A 261 11.54 1.29 -23.62
CA LEU A 261 12.93 0.86 -23.57
C LEU A 261 13.91 2.01 -23.31
N SER A 262 13.41 3.23 -23.12
CA SER A 262 14.25 4.40 -22.97
C SER A 262 15.20 4.32 -21.76
N PRO A 263 16.42 4.89 -21.85
CA PRO A 263 17.35 4.99 -20.72
C PRO A 263 16.75 5.76 -19.52
N HIS A 264 15.80 6.65 -19.78
CA HIS A 264 15.08 7.38 -18.74
C HIS A 264 14.23 6.45 -17.87
N ASN A 265 13.44 5.58 -18.49
CA ASN A 265 12.60 4.60 -17.78
C ASN A 265 13.44 3.57 -17.01
N GLN A 266 14.58 3.17 -17.59
CA GLN A 266 15.55 2.33 -16.91
C GLN A 266 16.09 3.01 -15.66
N LEU A 267 16.50 4.28 -15.76
CA LEU A 267 16.98 5.05 -14.61
C LEU A 267 15.90 5.19 -13.53
N MET A 268 14.65 5.50 -13.89
CA MET A 268 13.54 5.59 -12.93
C MET A 268 13.30 4.25 -12.22
N THR A 269 13.39 3.14 -12.94
CA THR A 269 13.26 1.78 -12.41
C THR A 269 14.39 1.48 -11.41
N ILE A 270 15.64 1.78 -11.77
CA ILE A 270 16.79 1.55 -10.89
C ILE A 270 16.69 2.40 -9.62
N LEU A 271 16.30 3.67 -9.73
CA LEU A 271 16.18 4.57 -8.60
C LEU A 271 15.09 4.12 -7.62
N LEU A 272 13.85 3.91 -8.09
CA LEU A 272 12.78 3.45 -7.22
C LEU A 272 13.06 2.05 -6.66
N GLY A 273 13.57 1.15 -7.51
CA GLY A 273 13.97 -0.19 -7.13
C GLY A 273 15.03 -0.19 -6.03
N SER A 274 16.04 0.66 -6.14
CA SER A 274 17.07 0.80 -5.10
C SER A 274 16.48 1.31 -3.79
N VAL A 275 15.63 2.34 -3.83
CA VAL A 275 14.96 2.88 -2.64
C VAL A 275 14.12 1.79 -1.95
N VAL A 276 13.29 1.06 -2.70
CA VAL A 276 12.47 -0.01 -2.14
C VAL A 276 13.33 -1.14 -1.57
N PHE A 277 14.39 -1.53 -2.27
CA PHE A 277 15.34 -2.53 -1.77
C PHE A 277 15.93 -2.14 -0.42
N PHE A 278 16.46 -0.92 -0.29
CA PHE A 278 17.04 -0.45 0.96
C PHE A 278 16.00 -0.33 2.08
N LEU A 279 14.76 0.06 1.78
CA LEU A 279 13.67 0.07 2.76
C LEU A 279 13.33 -1.34 3.25
N LEU A 280 13.24 -2.34 2.35
CA LEU A 280 12.98 -3.73 2.72
C LEU A 280 14.13 -4.32 3.54
N ALA A 281 15.37 -4.17 3.08
CA ALA A 281 16.55 -4.65 3.78
C ALA A 281 16.70 -3.98 5.16
N GLY A 282 16.58 -2.66 5.19
CA GLY A 282 16.62 -1.87 6.43
C GLY A 282 15.53 -2.26 7.42
N LEU A 283 14.30 -2.50 6.95
CA LEU A 283 13.20 -2.97 7.79
C LEU A 283 13.50 -4.35 8.39
N GLY A 284 13.98 -5.29 7.58
CA GLY A 284 14.36 -6.63 8.06
C GLY A 284 15.47 -6.58 9.12
N ILE A 285 16.53 -5.82 8.87
CA ILE A 285 17.65 -5.62 9.81
C ILE A 285 17.17 -4.94 11.09
N PHE A 286 16.35 -3.89 10.99
CA PHE A 286 15.78 -3.19 12.13
C PHE A 286 15.00 -4.15 13.06
N LEU A 287 14.20 -5.06 12.49
CA LEU A 287 13.47 -6.05 13.28
C LEU A 287 14.42 -6.99 14.03
N LEU A 288 15.50 -7.46 13.41
CA LEU A 288 16.50 -8.31 14.06
C LEU A 288 17.23 -7.59 15.20
N ILE A 289 17.61 -6.33 15.00
CA ILE A 289 18.23 -5.50 16.05
C ILE A 289 17.26 -5.30 17.21
N LYS A 290 15.99 -5.01 16.92
CA LYS A 290 14.94 -4.85 17.94
C LYS A 290 14.78 -6.13 18.76
N ILE A 291 14.71 -7.30 18.12
CA ILE A 291 14.62 -8.59 18.83
C ILE A 291 15.83 -8.77 19.75
N LYS A 292 17.06 -8.58 19.23
CA LYS A 292 18.29 -8.75 20.02
C LYS A 292 18.29 -7.86 21.27
N LYS A 293 17.88 -6.59 21.11
CA LYS A 293 17.82 -5.62 22.21
C LYS A 293 16.83 -6.01 23.30
N GLU A 294 15.66 -6.53 22.92
CA GLU A 294 14.63 -6.89 23.89
C GLU A 294 14.90 -8.24 24.54
N THR A 295 15.49 -9.22 23.82
CA THR A 295 15.95 -10.48 24.42
C THR A 295 17.09 -10.27 25.42
N ALA A 296 17.96 -9.27 25.23
CA ALA A 296 19.03 -8.96 26.17
C ALA A 296 18.57 -8.22 27.44
N ARG A 297 17.30 -7.77 27.49
CA ARG A 297 16.71 -7.10 28.66
C ARG A 297 15.90 -8.04 29.56
N CYS A 298 15.59 -9.25 29.08
CA CYS A 298 14.94 -10.32 29.84
C CYS A 298 15.99 -11.21 30.49
#